data_AF-A0A849Z2Y3-F1
#
_entry.id   AF-A0A849Z2Y3-F1
#
_cell.length_a   1.000
_cell.length_b   1.000
_cell.length_c   1.000
_cell.angle_alpha   90.00
_cell.angle_beta   90.00
_cell.angle_gamma   90.00
#
_symmetry.space_group_name_H-M   'P 1'
#
loop_
_entity.id
_entity.type
_entity.pdbx_description
1 polymer ?
#
loop_
_entity_poly.entity_id
_entity_poly.type
_entity_poly.pdbx_seq_one_letter_code
_entity_poly.pdbx_strand_id
1 'polypeptide(L)'
;PGTRYERKHLLHLAAARSLRSFDNLALSAIKKRLASESPEGVEAIVKRHLAAGPLATALGIVVEAPAMAAALPPPHLPAAPVAVGAEKRWSRLELAVGLELHVRDDISPLVRALAAKVWKICVEGEAGTDDVVKIGAT
;
A
#
# COMPACT_ATOMS: atom_id res chain seq x y z
N PRO A 1 -1.55 13.80 -29.00
CA PRO A 1 -0.97 12.45 -29.18
C PRO A 1 -0.86 11.71 -27.84
N GLY A 2 -1.62 10.63 -27.65
CA GLY A 2 -1.61 9.83 -26.42
C GLY A 2 -0.61 8.67 -26.50
N THR A 3 0.30 8.57 -25.55
CA THR A 3 1.18 7.41 -25.40
C THR A 3 0.36 6.22 -24.93
N ARG A 4 0.31 5.14 -25.71
CA ARG A 4 -0.35 3.89 -25.32
C ARG A 4 0.69 2.93 -24.76
N TYR A 5 0.46 2.46 -23.54
CA TYR A 5 1.34 1.51 -22.87
C TYR A 5 0.80 0.09 -23.00
N GLU A 6 1.60 -0.78 -23.61
CA GLU A 6 1.36 -2.22 -23.71
C GLU A 6 1.83 -3.01 -22.47
N ARG A 7 1.42 -4.29 -22.38
CA ARG A 7 1.79 -5.25 -21.33
C ARG A 7 3.29 -5.28 -21.04
N LYS A 8 4.14 -5.19 -22.06
CA LYS A 8 5.61 -5.20 -21.93
C LYS A 8 6.15 -4.05 -21.06
N HIS A 9 5.49 -2.89 -21.11
CA HIS A 9 5.87 -1.73 -20.32
C HIS A 9 5.42 -1.89 -18.86
N LEU A 10 4.22 -2.45 -18.65
CA LEU A 10 3.74 -2.81 -17.31
C LEU A 10 4.64 -3.85 -16.64
N LEU A 11 5.09 -4.86 -17.39
CA LEU A 11 5.96 -5.91 -16.90
C LEU A 11 7.34 -5.36 -16.48
N HIS A 12 7.92 -4.46 -17.29
CA HIS A 12 9.14 -3.74 -16.92
C HIS A 12 9.00 -2.89 -15.66
N LEU A 13 7.87 -2.19 -15.53
CA LEU A 13 7.59 -1.35 -14.37
C LEU A 13 7.41 -2.17 -13.10
N ALA A 14 6.71 -3.31 -13.19
CA ALA A 14 6.54 -4.25 -12.08
C ALA A 14 7.89 -4.86 -11.65
N ALA A 15 8.77 -5.20 -12.60
CA ALA A 15 10.09 -5.71 -12.29
C ALA A 15 10.97 -4.66 -11.62
N ALA A 16 10.99 -3.43 -12.15
CA ALA A 16 11.72 -2.31 -11.55
C ALA A 16 11.23 -2.02 -10.12
N ARG A 17 9.91 -2.06 -9.88
CA ARG A 17 9.32 -1.90 -8.55
C ARG A 17 9.76 -3.02 -7.60
N SER A 18 9.79 -4.27 -8.07
CA SER A 18 10.20 -5.42 -7.26
C SER A 18 11.68 -5.31 -6.85
N LEU A 19 12.57 -5.04 -7.82
CA LEU A 19 14.01 -4.83 -7.56
C LEU A 19 14.29 -3.66 -6.60
N ARG A 20 13.46 -2.61 -6.64
CA ARG A 20 13.58 -1.49 -5.71
C ARG A 20 13.09 -1.83 -4.31
N SER A 21 11.96 -2.55 -4.20
CA SER A 21 11.28 -2.77 -2.91
C SER A 21 11.89 -3.93 -2.13
N PHE A 22 12.31 -5.00 -2.82
CA PHE A 22 12.80 -6.22 -2.18
C PHE A 22 14.32 -6.30 -2.18
N ASP A 23 14.99 -5.93 -3.28
CA ASP A 23 16.45 -6.00 -3.38
C ASP A 23 17.16 -4.69 -3.01
N ASN A 24 16.41 -3.61 -2.71
CA ASN A 24 16.94 -2.28 -2.37
C ASN A 24 17.99 -1.75 -3.37
N LEU A 25 17.87 -2.10 -4.66
CA LEU A 25 18.84 -1.73 -5.68
C LEU A 25 18.72 -0.24 -6.05
N ALA A 26 19.88 0.39 -6.28
CA ALA A 26 19.94 1.74 -6.84
C ALA A 26 19.47 1.76 -8.32
N LEU A 27 18.95 2.90 -8.78
CA LEU A 27 18.39 3.04 -10.14
C LEU A 27 19.37 2.64 -11.25
N SER A 28 20.66 2.91 -11.09
CA SER A 28 21.70 2.51 -12.04
C SER A 28 21.86 0.99 -12.13
N ALA A 29 21.78 0.29 -11.00
CA ALA A 29 21.85 -1.16 -10.93
C ALA A 29 20.57 -1.82 -11.48
N ILE A 30 19.40 -1.24 -11.20
CA ILE A 30 18.12 -1.70 -11.76
C ILE A 30 18.15 -1.62 -13.29
N LYS A 31 18.62 -0.50 -13.86
CA LYS A 31 18.73 -0.35 -15.32
C LYS A 31 19.67 -1.39 -15.95
N LYS A 32 20.85 -1.61 -15.36
CA LYS A 32 21.80 -2.63 -15.84
C LYS A 32 21.19 -4.02 -15.79
N ARG A 33 20.52 -4.36 -14.68
CA ARG A 33 19.92 -5.68 -14.47
C ARG A 33 18.76 -5.95 -15.42
N LEU A 34 17.87 -4.97 -15.62
CA LEU A 34 16.78 -5.11 -16.59
C LEU A 34 17.28 -5.17 -18.04
N ALA A 35 18.38 -4.48 -18.36
CA ALA A 35 18.97 -4.52 -19.70
C ALA A 35 19.68 -5.85 -20.02
N SER A 36 20.17 -6.57 -19.01
CA SER A 36 20.81 -7.88 -19.18
C SER A 36 19.84 -9.05 -19.20
N GLU A 37 18.59 -8.85 -18.78
CA GLU A 37 17.60 -9.92 -18.62
C GLU A 37 16.76 -10.11 -19.89
N SER A 38 16.47 -11.38 -20.20
CA SER A 38 15.51 -11.73 -21.25
C SER A 38 14.09 -11.37 -20.79
N PRO A 39 13.11 -11.20 -21.70
CA PRO A 39 11.72 -10.93 -21.32
C PRO A 39 11.15 -11.99 -20.35
N GLU A 40 11.55 -13.24 -20.49
CA GLU A 40 11.20 -14.34 -19.60
C GLU A 40 11.85 -14.18 -18.22
N GLY A 41 13.11 -13.75 -18.17
CA GLY A 41 13.83 -13.43 -16.93
C GLY A 41 13.19 -12.28 -16.16
N VAL A 42 12.72 -11.23 -16.87
CA VAL A 42 11.98 -10.13 -16.27
C VAL A 42 10.65 -10.60 -15.68
N GLU A 43 9.92 -11.49 -16.36
CA GLU A 43 8.68 -12.06 -15.82
C GLU A 43 8.96 -12.92 -14.57
N ALA A 44 10.07 -13.66 -14.54
CA ALA A 44 10.49 -14.44 -13.38
C ALA A 44 10.82 -13.55 -12.15
N ILE A 45 11.45 -12.39 -12.36
CA ILE A 45 11.71 -11.41 -11.28
C ILE A 45 10.39 -10.94 -10.66
N VAL A 46 9.40 -10.64 -11.51
CA VAL A 46 8.08 -10.21 -11.04
C VAL A 46 7.39 -11.34 -10.27
N LYS A 47 7.36 -12.56 -10.82
CA LYS A 47 6.69 -13.73 -10.23
C LYS A 47 7.13 -14.03 -8.79
N ARG A 48 8.40 -13.81 -8.43
CA ARG A 48 8.91 -14.08 -7.07
C ARG A 48 8.21 -13.29 -5.97
N HIS A 49 7.76 -12.09 -6.30
CA HIS A 49 7.23 -11.13 -5.32
C HIS A 49 5.83 -10.63 -5.68
N LEU A 50 5.23 -11.21 -6.71
CA LEU A 50 3.91 -10.83 -7.17
C LEU A 50 2.85 -11.47 -6.28
N ALA A 51 2.04 -10.65 -5.63
CA ALA A 51 0.84 -11.09 -4.95
C ALA A 51 -0.34 -11.22 -5.92
N ALA A 52 -1.29 -12.09 -5.59
CA ALA A 52 -2.57 -12.15 -6.29
C ALA A 52 -3.29 -10.79 -6.20
N GLY A 53 -3.78 -10.27 -7.33
CA GLY A 53 -4.43 -8.97 -7.38
C GLY A 53 -4.58 -8.39 -8.80
N PRO A 54 -4.97 -7.09 -8.90
CA PRO A 54 -5.21 -6.43 -10.18
C PRO A 54 -3.98 -6.43 -11.10
N LEU A 55 -2.77 -6.30 -10.53
CA LEU A 55 -1.52 -6.29 -11.28
C LEU A 55 -1.18 -7.68 -11.85
N ALA A 56 -1.43 -8.75 -11.08
CA ALA A 56 -1.26 -10.12 -11.57
C ALA A 56 -2.25 -10.43 -12.72
N THR A 57 -3.50 -9.98 -12.58
CA THR A 57 -4.54 -10.10 -13.61
C THR A 57 -4.16 -9.34 -14.88
N ALA A 58 -3.72 -8.08 -14.76
CA ALA A 58 -3.30 -7.25 -15.90
C ALA A 58 -2.07 -7.80 -16.63
N LEU A 59 -1.18 -8.51 -15.92
CA LEU A 59 -0.04 -9.21 -16.50
C LEU A 59 -0.39 -10.62 -17.02
N GLY A 60 -1.58 -11.14 -16.75
CA GLY A 60 -1.96 -12.51 -17.09
C GLY A 60 -1.14 -13.57 -16.34
N ILE A 61 -0.58 -13.21 -15.18
CA ILE A 61 0.24 -14.13 -14.37
C ILE A 61 -0.67 -14.74 -13.32
N VAL A 62 -0.87 -16.05 -13.40
CA VAL A 62 -1.56 -16.81 -12.37
C VAL A 62 -0.61 -16.96 -11.18
N VAL A 63 -0.91 -16.24 -10.10
CA VAL A 63 -0.29 -16.46 -8.80
C VAL A 63 -1.26 -17.36 -8.04
N GLU A 64 -0.84 -18.58 -7.70
CA GLU A 64 -1.59 -19.39 -6.75
C GLU A 64 -1.66 -18.62 -5.43
N ALA A 65 -2.84 -18.09 -5.12
CA ALA A 65 -3.12 -17.61 -3.78
C ALA A 65 -2.97 -18.82 -2.84
N PRO A 66 -2.25 -18.71 -1.70
CA PRO A 66 -2.32 -19.74 -0.69
C PRO A 66 -3.82 -19.92 -0.35
N ALA A 67 -4.28 -21.17 -0.43
CA ALA A 67 -5.68 -21.53 -0.25
C ALA A 67 -6.24 -20.77 0.97
N MET A 68 -7.18 -19.88 0.69
CA MET A 68 -7.87 -19.06 1.66
C MET A 68 -8.47 -20.02 2.70
N ALA A 69 -7.88 -20.03 3.90
CA ALA A 69 -8.45 -20.73 5.03
C ALA A 69 -9.90 -20.28 5.15
N ALA A 70 -10.78 -21.28 5.17
CA ALA A 70 -12.22 -21.13 5.15
C ALA A 70 -12.69 -20.05 6.14
N ALA A 71 -13.69 -19.30 5.72
CA ALA A 71 -14.48 -18.40 6.53
C ALA A 71 -14.79 -19.02 7.90
N LEU A 72 -14.14 -18.53 8.96
CA LEU A 72 -14.60 -18.72 10.32
C LEU A 72 -15.47 -17.53 10.69
N PRO A 73 -16.67 -17.75 11.27
CA PRO A 73 -17.55 -16.67 11.70
C PRO A 73 -16.86 -15.86 12.80
N PRO A 74 -17.19 -14.57 12.95
CA PRO A 74 -16.50 -13.69 13.89
C PRO A 74 -16.68 -14.21 15.32
N PRO A 75 -15.60 -14.51 16.07
CA PRO A 75 -15.74 -14.69 17.49
C PRO A 75 -16.01 -13.31 18.09
N HIS A 76 -17.22 -13.12 18.59
CA HIS A 76 -17.45 -12.22 19.70
C HIS A 76 -16.44 -12.55 20.79
N LEU A 77 -15.43 -11.70 21.00
CA LEU A 77 -14.61 -11.76 22.20
C LEU A 77 -14.50 -10.39 22.87
N PRO A 78 -14.59 -10.38 24.21
CA PRO A 78 -14.63 -9.20 25.03
C PRO A 78 -13.24 -8.59 25.25
N ALA A 79 -13.25 -7.43 25.88
CA ALA A 79 -12.13 -6.59 26.29
C ALA A 79 -10.78 -7.30 26.58
N ALA A 80 -9.74 -6.65 26.07
CA ALA A 80 -8.30 -6.78 26.30
C ALA A 80 -7.80 -7.54 27.55
N PRO A 81 -6.55 -8.04 27.46
CA PRO A 81 -5.56 -7.74 28.47
C PRO A 81 -4.41 -6.90 27.91
N VAL A 82 -3.99 -5.95 28.74
CA VAL A 82 -2.87 -5.03 28.57
C VAL A 82 -1.57 -5.82 28.45
N ALA A 83 -0.96 -5.83 27.25
CA ALA A 83 0.43 -6.22 27.11
C ALA A 83 1.33 -5.03 27.46
N VAL A 84 2.09 -5.20 28.55
CA VAL A 84 3.15 -4.31 29.02
C VAL A 84 4.33 -4.40 28.07
N GLY A 85 4.63 -3.29 27.39
CA GLY A 85 5.70 -3.18 26.40
C GLY A 85 5.35 -2.10 25.40
N ALA A 86 5.77 -0.86 25.65
CA ALA A 86 5.46 0.30 24.84
C ALA A 86 6.25 0.28 23.52
N GLU A 87 5.97 -0.68 22.64
CA GLU A 87 6.28 -0.54 21.23
C GLU A 87 5.36 0.54 20.68
N LYS A 88 5.93 1.56 20.03
CA LYS A 88 5.19 2.66 19.41
C LYS A 88 4.20 2.07 18.42
N ARG A 89 2.94 1.94 18.83
CA ARG A 89 1.89 1.35 18.01
C ARG A 89 1.53 2.37 16.94
N TRP A 90 1.60 1.94 15.68
CA TRP A 90 1.24 2.75 14.53
C TRP A 90 -0.10 2.25 13.98
N SER A 91 -1.07 3.14 13.88
CA SER A 91 -2.31 2.96 13.16
C SER A 91 -2.10 3.23 11.67
N ARG A 92 -2.46 2.28 10.82
CA ARG A 92 -2.37 2.40 9.35
C ARG A 92 -3.74 2.76 8.77
N LEU A 93 -3.81 3.85 8.03
CA LEU A 93 -5.00 4.33 7.31
C LEU A 93 -4.70 4.29 5.81
N GLU A 94 -5.44 3.48 5.05
CA GLU A 94 -5.33 3.45 3.59
C GLU A 94 -6.17 4.58 2.98
N LEU A 95 -5.52 5.47 2.21
CA LEU A 95 -6.16 6.66 1.64
C LEU A 95 -6.58 6.46 0.18
N ALA A 96 -5.78 5.71 -0.57
CA ALA A 96 -6.01 5.34 -1.96
C ALA A 96 -5.13 4.14 -2.31
N VAL A 97 -5.31 3.55 -3.50
CA VAL A 97 -4.50 2.40 -3.95
C VAL A 97 -3.01 2.74 -3.91
N GLY A 98 -2.29 2.13 -2.96
CA GLY A 98 -0.86 2.33 -2.75
C GLY A 98 -0.47 3.61 -1.99
N LEU A 99 -1.43 4.32 -1.40
CA LEU A 99 -1.19 5.47 -0.52
C LEU A 99 -1.67 5.16 0.90
N GLU A 100 -0.74 5.24 1.85
CA GLU A 100 -0.98 4.93 3.25
C GLU A 100 -0.56 6.10 4.15
N LEU A 101 -1.38 6.37 5.16
CA LEU A 101 -1.09 7.30 6.25
C LEU A 101 -0.85 6.49 7.52
N HIS A 102 0.34 6.63 8.10
CA HIS A 102 0.68 5.99 9.36
C HIS A 102 0.62 7.02 10.49
N VAL A 103 -0.23 6.76 11.48
CA VAL A 103 -0.46 7.63 12.63
C VAL A 103 0.00 6.90 13.87
N ARG A 104 0.81 7.54 14.71
CA ARG A 104 1.20 6.94 15.98
C ARG A 104 0.04 6.96 16.97
N ASP A 105 -0.14 5.89 17.72
CA ASP A 105 -1.21 5.79 18.72
C ASP A 105 -0.94 6.65 19.96
N ASP A 106 0.30 7.08 20.18
CA ASP A 106 0.68 7.97 21.28
C ASP A 106 0.65 9.46 20.91
N ILE A 107 0.19 9.80 19.70
CA ILE A 107 0.12 11.20 19.24
C ILE A 107 -1.09 11.94 19.82
N SER A 108 -1.02 13.27 19.83
CA SER A 108 -2.08 14.11 20.37
C SER A 108 -3.45 13.81 19.71
N PRO A 109 -4.55 13.88 20.47
CA PRO A 109 -5.89 13.55 19.96
C PRO A 109 -6.30 14.43 18.77
N LEU A 110 -5.78 15.67 18.70
CA LEU A 110 -5.97 16.58 17.58
C LEU A 110 -5.38 16.02 16.27
N VAL A 111 -4.17 15.45 16.32
CA VAL A 111 -3.52 14.87 15.14
C VAL A 111 -4.24 13.59 14.69
N ARG A 112 -4.76 12.81 15.63
CA ARG A 112 -5.60 11.64 15.32
C ARG A 112 -6.91 12.05 14.64
N ALA A 113 -7.56 13.10 15.11
CA ALA A 113 -8.77 13.65 14.51
C ALA A 113 -8.51 14.20 13.09
N LEU A 114 -7.38 14.88 12.90
CA LEU A 114 -6.95 15.37 11.58
C LEU A 114 -6.72 14.21 10.61
N ALA A 115 -6.03 13.15 11.05
CA ALA A 115 -5.79 11.97 10.22
C ALA A 115 -7.10 11.27 9.81
N ALA A 116 -8.07 11.18 10.72
CA ALA A 116 -9.40 10.67 10.41
C ALA A 116 -10.13 11.56 9.39
N LYS A 117 -10.02 12.90 9.50
CA LYS A 117 -10.60 13.84 8.54
C LYS A 117 -9.98 13.69 7.15
N VAL A 118 -8.65 13.55 7.06
CA VAL A 118 -7.94 13.29 5.79
C VAL A 118 -8.40 11.97 5.18
N TRP A 119 -8.51 10.91 5.99
CA TRP A 119 -9.02 9.62 5.53
C TRP A 119 -10.44 9.74 4.98
N LYS A 120 -11.33 10.45 5.67
CA LYS A 120 -12.72 10.68 5.25
C LYS A 120 -12.81 11.41 3.90
N ILE A 121 -12.01 12.46 3.71
CA ILE A 121 -11.96 13.21 2.44
C ILE A 121 -11.47 12.31 1.29
N CYS A 122 -10.41 11.54 1.52
CA CYS A 122 -9.80 10.71 0.48
C CYS A 122 -10.64 9.48 0.11
N VAL A 123 -11.33 8.86 1.08
CA VAL A 123 -12.03 7.58 0.89
C VAL A 123 -13.53 7.77 0.63
N GLU A 124 -14.18 8.69 1.34
CA GLU A 124 -15.63 8.92 1.21
C GLU A 124 -15.96 10.06 0.22
N GLY A 125 -14.97 10.83 -0.23
CA GLY A 125 -15.16 11.92 -1.18
C GLY A 125 -15.97 13.09 -0.62
N GLU A 126 -16.02 13.24 0.70
CA GLU A 126 -16.71 14.36 1.34
C GLU A 126 -15.99 15.67 0.97
N ALA A 127 -16.69 16.56 0.26
CA ALA A 127 -16.18 17.87 -0.09
C ALA A 127 -15.82 18.62 1.19
N GLY A 128 -14.53 18.86 1.40
CA GLY A 128 -14.00 19.50 2.60
C GLY A 128 -14.75 20.78 2.89
N THR A 129 -15.65 20.74 3.88
CA THR A 129 -16.27 21.94 4.40
C THR A 129 -15.23 22.59 5.29
N ASP A 130 -14.84 23.78 4.86
CA ASP A 130 -13.91 24.69 5.52
C ASP A 130 -14.55 25.16 6.84
N ASP A 131 -14.48 24.33 7.86
CA ASP A 131 -14.82 24.75 9.22
C ASP A 131 -13.63 25.53 9.75
N VAL A 132 -13.64 26.83 9.42
CA VAL A 132 -12.79 27.87 10.00
C VAL A 132 -12.93 27.78 11.51
N VAL A 133 -11.96 27.14 12.16
CA VAL A 133 -11.83 27.15 13.62
C VAL A 133 -11.58 28.61 14.02
N LYS A 134 -12.64 29.31 14.40
CA LYS A 134 -12.55 30.59 15.10
C LYS A 134 -11.87 30.30 16.44
N ILE A 135 -10.58 30.64 16.50
CA ILE A 135 -9.83 30.71 17.74
C ILE A 135 -10.40 31.91 18.50
N GLY A 136 -11.44 31.65 19.30
CA GLY A 136 -12.01 32.63 20.21
C GLY A 136 -11.00 32.92 21.32
N ALA A 137 -10.39 34.08 21.25
CA ALA A 137 -9.70 34.70 22.37
C ALA A 137 -10.74 35.20 23.37
N THR A 138 -10.63 34.75 24.62
CA THR A 138 -10.80 35.51 25.87
C THR A 138 -10.40 34.62 27.03
#